data_AF-A0A6G3XV30-F1
#
_entry.id   AF-A0A6G3XV30-F1
#
_cell.length_a   1.000
_cell.length_b   1.000
_cell.length_c   1.000
_cell.angle_alpha   90.00
_cell.angle_beta   90.00
_cell.angle_gamma   90.00
#
_symmetry.space_group_name_H-M   'P 1'
#
loop_
_entity.id
_entity.type
_entity.pdbx_description
1 polymer ?
#
loop_
_entity_poly.entity_id
_entity_poly.type
_entity_poly.pdbx_seq_one_letter_code
_entity_poly.pdbx_strand_id
1 'polypeptide(L)' 'VDDALSKAYGETGRIDYVINTAGVLRIGKLAETDNTTIQEALNVNYLAPVQIARASYKYLAETQGQLLLYTSSSYTRG' A
#
# COMPACT_ATOMS: atom_id res chain seq x y z
N VAL A 1 9.78 -0.91 0.17
CA VAL A 1 9.19 -0.69 -1.17
C VAL A 1 10.22 -0.12 -2.15
N ASP A 2 11.11 0.77 -1.70
CA ASP A 2 12.14 1.38 -2.56
C ASP A 2 12.99 0.35 -3.31
N ASP A 3 13.50 -0.68 -2.62
CA ASP A 3 14.29 -1.74 -3.26
C ASP A 3 13.50 -2.50 -4.34
N ALA A 4 12.21 -2.75 -4.10
CA ALA A 4 11.34 -3.44 -5.05
C ALA A 4 11.10 -2.59 -6.30
N LEU A 5 10.84 -1.29 -6.13
CA LEU A 5 10.68 -0.36 -7.24
C LEU A 5 11.98 -0.16 -8.02
N SER A 6 13.11 -0.01 -7.32
CA SER A 6 14.42 0.12 -7.94
C SER A 6 14.80 -1.12 -8.75
N LYS A 7 14.54 -2.30 -8.19
CA LYS A 7 14.76 -3.57 -8.89
C LYS A 7 13.89 -3.67 -10.14
N ALA A 8 12.58 -3.45 -10.01
CA ALA A 8 11.65 -3.51 -11.14
C ALA A 8 12.06 -2.54 -12.25
N TYR A 9 12.34 -1.27 -11.91
CA TYR A 9 12.81 -0.29 -12.89
C TYR A 9 14.13 -0.69 -13.55
N GLY A 10 15.07 -1.26 -12.79
CA GLY A 10 16.33 -1.76 -13.33
C GLY A 10 16.16 -2.92 -14.33
N GLU A 11 15.15 -3.77 -14.11
CA GLU A 11 14.85 -4.92 -14.98
C GLU A 11 14.04 -4.54 -16.22
N THR A 12 13.16 -3.53 -16.12
CA THR A 12 12.21 -3.18 -17.21
C THR A 12 12.51 -1.86 -17.91
N GLY A 13 13.33 -0.99 -17.31
CA GLY A 13 13.60 0.37 -17.79
C GLY A 13 12.44 1.36 -17.63
N ARG A 14 11.28 0.93 -17.10
CA ARG A 14 10.11 1.79 -16.88
C ARG A 14 9.12 1.17 -15.89
N ILE A 15 8.33 2.00 -15.21
CA ILE A 15 7.18 1.55 -14.42
C ILE A 15 5.97 2.39 -14.82
N ASP A 16 4.99 1.74 -15.44
CA ASP A 16 3.73 2.37 -15.87
C ASP A 16 2.62 2.25 -14.84
N TYR A 17 2.66 1.19 -14.04
CA TYR A 17 1.61 0.87 -13.09
C TYR A 17 2.22 0.37 -11.79
N VAL A 18 1.68 0.85 -10.67
CA VAL A 18 1.91 0.27 -9.35
C VAL A 18 0.56 -0.11 -8.76
N ILE A 19 0.45 -1.37 -8.32
CA ILE A 19 -0.78 -1.91 -7.74
C ILE A 19 -0.44 -2.37 -6.33
N ASN A 20 -1.04 -1.71 -5.33
CA ASN A 20 -0.96 -2.18 -3.95
C ASN A 20 -2.18 -3.04 -3.61
N THR A 21 -1.97 -4.34 -3.43
CA THR A 21 -2.98 -5.30 -2.96
C THR A 21 -2.76 -5.75 -1.52
N ALA A 22 -1.69 -5.29 -0.88
CA ALA A 22 -1.39 -5.66 0.49
C ALA A 22 -2.40 -5.01 1.45
N GLY A 23 -3.00 -5.84 2.29
CA GLY A 23 -3.96 -5.46 3.32
C GLY A 23 -4.15 -6.59 4.32
N VAL A 24 -4.41 -6.26 5.58
CA VAL A 24 -4.74 -7.21 6.64
C VAL A 24 -6.13 -6.94 7.19
N LEU A 25 -6.88 -8.01 7.45
CA LEU A 25 -8.18 -7.93 8.12
C LEU A 25 -8.04 -8.49 9.53
N ARG A 26 -8.28 -7.63 10.52
CA ARG A 26 -8.31 -7.99 11.94
C ARG A 26 -9.75 -7.87 12.42
N ILE A 27 -10.39 -9.00 12.70
CA ILE A 27 -11.76 -9.06 13.21
C ILE A 27 -11.71 -9.33 14.71
N GLY A 28 -12.38 -8.48 15.49
CA GLY A 28 -12.46 -8.64 16.93
C GLY A 28 -13.27 -7.51 17.55
N LYS A 29 -13.65 -7.68 18.81
CA LYS A 29 -14.20 -6.56 19.58
C LYS A 29 -13.07 -5.58 19.88
N LEU A 30 -13.34 -4.29 19.68
CA LEU A 30 -12.34 -3.24 19.93
C LEU A 30 -11.80 -3.28 21.36
N ALA A 31 -12.65 -3.53 22.35
CA ALA A 31 -12.26 -3.61 23.77
C ALA A 31 -11.33 -4.79 24.10
N GLU A 32 -11.25 -5.80 23.22
CA GLU A 32 -10.42 -7.00 23.38
C GLU A 32 -9.23 -7.01 22.41
N THR A 33 -9.11 -6.00 21.53
CA THR A 33 -8.04 -5.95 20.52
C THR A 33 -6.78 -5.34 21.13
N ASP A 34 -5.66 -6.06 21.04
CA ASP A 34 -4.38 -5.57 21.53
C ASP A 34 -3.78 -4.45 20.66
N ASN A 35 -2.92 -3.63 21.27
CA ASN A 35 -2.28 -2.50 20.59
C ASN A 35 -1.38 -2.94 19.43
N THR A 36 -0.78 -4.12 19.51
CA THR A 36 0.09 -4.65 18.45
C THR A 36 -0.70 -4.93 17.17
N THR A 37 -1.88 -5.52 17.31
CA THR A 37 -2.83 -5.80 16.23
C THR A 37 -3.34 -4.51 15.60
N ILE A 38 -3.69 -3.52 16.42
CA ILE A 38 -4.09 -2.18 15.94
C ILE A 38 -2.94 -1.54 15.16
N GLN A 39 -1.72 -1.57 15.71
CA GLN A 39 -0.55 -0.98 15.07
C GLN A 39 -0.20 -1.66 13.75
N GLU A 40 -0.31 -2.99 13.68
CA GLU A 40 -0.10 -3.74 12.45
C GLU A 40 -1.12 -3.34 11.37
N ALA A 41 -2.41 -3.27 11.75
CA ALA A 41 -3.45 -2.84 10.82
C ALA A 41 -3.22 -1.41 10.31
N LEU A 42 -2.80 -0.48 11.18
CA LEU A 42 -2.40 0.87 10.78
C LEU A 42 -1.19 0.87 9.85
N ASN A 43 -0.16 0.10 10.17
CA ASN A 43 1.05 0.01 9.37
C ASN A 43 0.77 -0.52 7.96
N VAL A 44 -0.01 -1.59 7.85
CA VAL A 44 -0.29 -2.26 6.58
C VAL A 44 -1.39 -1.55 5.78
N ASN A 45 -2.52 -1.21 6.39
CA ASN A 45 -3.69 -0.72 5.66
C ASN A 45 -3.68 0.80 5.44
N TYR A 46 -2.87 1.55 6.19
CA TYR A 46 -2.83 3.01 6.08
C TYR A 46 -1.43 3.52 5.71
N LEU A 47 -0.42 3.26 6.55
CA LEU A 47 0.90 3.85 6.37
C LEU A 47 1.62 3.32 5.12
N ALA A 48 1.56 2.01 4.88
CA ALA A 48 2.19 1.39 3.72
C ALA A 48 1.65 1.93 2.37
N PRO A 49 0.33 2.05 2.13
CA PRO A 49 -0.19 2.71 0.92
C PRO A 49 0.37 4.12 0.68
N VAL A 50 0.48 4.94 1.74
CA VAL A 50 1.05 6.29 1.65
C VAL A 50 2.53 6.25 1.25
N GLN A 51 3.30 5.34 1.87
CA GLN A 51 4.72 5.18 1.56
C GLN A 51 4.94 4.65 0.14
N ILE A 52 4.11 3.69 -0.31
CA ILE A 52 4.12 3.18 -1.68
C ILE A 52 3.84 4.32 -2.65
N ALA A 53 2.78 5.10 -2.43
CA ALA A 53 2.44 6.23 -3.29
C ALA A 53 3.59 7.23 -3.42
N ARG A 54 4.23 7.61 -2.30
CA ARG A 54 5.36 8.52 -2.29
C ARG A 54 6.58 7.96 -3.03
N ALA A 55 6.91 6.70 -2.80
CA ALA A 55 8.06 6.04 -3.43
C ALA A 55 7.86 5.83 -4.94
N SER A 56 6.63 5.53 -5.36
CA SER A 56 6.28 5.29 -6.77
C SER A 56 6.24 6.55 -7.62
N TYR A 57 6.01 7.72 -7.03
CA TYR A 57 5.78 8.98 -7.76
C TYR A 57 6.83 9.27 -8.84
N LYS A 58 8.12 9.18 -8.50
CA LYS A 58 9.19 9.50 -9.46
C LYS A 58 9.14 8.64 -10.73
N TYR A 59 8.79 7.37 -10.59
CA TYR A 59 8.72 6.44 -11.72
C TYR A 59 7.45 6.63 -12.55
N LEU A 60 6.30 6.84 -11.88
CA LEU A 60 5.03 7.05 -12.56
C LEU A 60 4.96 8.40 -13.28
N ALA A 61 5.67 9.42 -12.79
CA ALA A 61 5.75 10.72 -13.44
C ALA A 61 6.41 10.65 -14.83
N GLU A 62 7.42 9.79 -15.00
CA GLU A 62 8.11 9.57 -16.28
C GLU A 62 7.17 9.01 -17.37
N THR A 63 6.20 8.18 -16.97
CA THR A 63 5.33 7.43 -17.88
C THR A 63 3.93 8.01 -17.99
N GLN A 64 3.57 9.01 -17.18
CA GLN A 64 2.18 9.39 -16.91
C GLN A 64 1.34 8.19 -16.44
N GLY A 65 1.99 7.32 -15.66
CA GLY A 65 1.46 6.06 -15.18
C GLY A 65 0.45 6.20 -14.05
N GLN A 66 -0.06 5.08 -13.57
CA GLN A 66 -1.14 5.04 -12.57
C GLN A 66 -0.75 4.24 -11.31
N LEU A 67 -1.28 4.70 -10.18
CA LEU A 67 -1.27 3.99 -8.91
C LEU A 67 -2.67 3.48 -8.61
N LEU A 68 -2.81 2.16 -8.42
CA LEU A 68 -4.04 1.54 -7.96
C LEU A 68 -3.88 1.04 -6.52
N LEU A 69 -4.72 1.53 -5.62
CA LEU A 69 -4.82 1.02 -4.25
C LEU A 69 -6.04 0.10 -4.15
N TYR A 70 -5.81 -1.22 -4.09
CA TYR A 70 -6.87 -2.19 -3.88
C TYR A 70 -7.21 -2.24 -2.38
N THR A 71 -8.26 -1.52 -2.01
CA THR A 71 -8.69 -1.35 -0.61
C THR A 71 -9.96 -2.15 -0.31
N SER A 72 -10.44 -2.07 0.93
CA SER A 72 -11.61 -2.82 1.39
C SER A 72 -12.90 -2.03 1.24
N SER A 73 -13.99 -2.69 0.84
CA SER A 73 -15.34 -2.11 0.86
C SER A 73 -15.89 -1.88 2.28
N SER A 74 -15.16 -2.29 3.34
CA SER A 74 -15.57 -2.05 4.73
C SER A 74 -15.54 -0.58 5.14
N TYR A 75 -14.88 0.30 4.37
CA TYR A 75 -14.81 1.74 4.70
C TYR A 75 -16.20 2.40 4.79
N THR A 76 -17.21 1.85 4.12
CA THR A 76 -18.59 2.35 4.18
C THR A 76 -19.42 1.73 5.29
N ARG A 77 -18.92 0.70 5.98
CA ARG A 77 -19.74 -0.17 6.84
C ARG A 77 -19.59 0.07 8.33
N GLY A 78 -18.56 0.80 8.78
CA GLY A 78 -18.26 0.99 10.21
C GLY A 78 -17.62 -0.26 10.80
#